data_AF-A0A7V3I317-F1
#
_entry.id   AF-A0A7V3I317-F1
#
_cell.length_a   1.000
_cell.length_b   1.000
_cell.length_c   1.000
_cell.angle_alpha   90.00
_cell.angle_beta   90.00
_cell.angle_gamma   90.00
#
_symmetry.space_group_name_H-M   'P 1'
#
loop_
_entity.id
_entity.type
_entity.pdbx_description
1 polymer ?
#
loop_
_entity_poly.entity_id
_entity_poly.type
_entity_poly.pdbx_seq_one_letter_code
_entity_poly.pdbx_strand_id
1 'polypeptide(L)'
;MTERKRRLLGALLIIVAAAIVVVQLGVSPEYDRIAEAQKNKAGGKSGDIMVQLPGQFMVASFTGFEQVVAGALWIRADDFFHHGQYEAIIPIVRMVTWLDPHNIDVYITGAWHLDYNFVDEANSLSDKRYIPAAIALMHEGIKNNPDIWDLYFELGWTHYSRKLNDNFTALKWISEACKHDGIDPNTGQKVRRCDFVDRMKAHMLEKCGYFDEAIAQWHRTRARTAKAIQESKSKPGGDVYADQNALDLCDRNLALLELRMGWRYADMARYEDGLKVAERLKGPPDWVAATKSARKDFESRKGKKWIGDAMRPLNTAFEVSWLRAAPQVLIITGKINLIQQSEYKGLASESFTHWYANNNASGSPKELWRNGCRVFWRLQDYDYVMPSLKTFDWKIDRSRTVAWGDIYVGEGKFTAKIDMSDRRDREMYPFTADKYKLTIWVTPEDPGMPDFVQDRVGWKGEALTDPKYLDTKTRPGWKMLRKEFILKRSDII
;
A
#
# COMPACT_ATOMS: atom_id res chain seq x y z
N MET A 1 2.85 -14.40 43.27
CA MET A 1 1.76 -15.36 43.01
C MET A 1 1.85 -16.50 44.02
N THR A 2 0.76 -16.82 44.73
CA THR A 2 0.77 -17.86 45.79
C THR A 2 0.91 -19.27 45.21
N GLU A 3 1.46 -20.21 45.97
CA GLU A 3 1.73 -21.59 45.50
C GLU A 3 0.47 -22.31 45.00
N ARG A 4 -0.68 -22.03 45.62
CA ARG A 4 -1.99 -22.50 45.18
C ARG A 4 -2.38 -22.00 43.79
N LYS A 5 -2.06 -20.74 43.46
CA LYS A 5 -2.27 -20.17 42.12
C LYS A 5 -1.33 -20.77 41.07
N ARG A 6 -0.08 -21.12 41.43
CA ARG A 6 0.85 -21.84 40.53
C ARG A 6 0.37 -23.25 40.20
N ARG A 7 -0.13 -23.99 41.19
CA ARG A 7 -0.67 -25.36 40.97
C ARG A 7 -1.96 -25.34 40.15
N LEU A 8 -2.84 -24.36 40.37
CA LEU A 8 -4.04 -24.16 39.55
C LEU A 8 -3.69 -23.76 38.11
N LEU A 9 -2.70 -22.89 37.91
CA LEU A 9 -2.23 -22.52 36.57
C LEU A 9 -1.59 -23.71 35.85
N GLY A 10 -0.80 -24.53 36.55
CA GLY A 10 -0.21 -25.74 36.01
C GLY A 10 -1.26 -26.80 35.61
N ALA A 11 -2.26 -27.04 36.46
CA ALA A 11 -3.36 -27.94 36.14
C ALA A 11 -4.21 -27.42 34.96
N LEU A 12 -4.43 -26.11 34.89
CA LEU A 12 -5.15 -25.46 33.80
C LEU A 12 -4.40 -25.55 32.46
N LEU A 13 -3.08 -25.34 32.47
CA LEU A 13 -2.24 -25.51 31.28
C LEU A 13 -2.23 -26.94 30.77
N ILE A 14 -2.29 -27.93 31.67
CA ILE A 14 -2.40 -29.34 31.29
C ILE A 14 -3.77 -29.64 30.68
N ILE A 15 -4.86 -29.07 31.20
CA ILE A 15 -6.21 -29.25 30.66
C ILE A 15 -6.34 -28.59 29.29
N VAL A 16 -5.81 -27.38 29.12
CA VAL A 16 -5.81 -26.66 27.83
C VAL A 16 -4.93 -27.39 26.81
N ALA A 17 -3.73 -27.85 27.20
CA ALA A 17 -2.88 -28.66 26.33
C ALA A 17 -3.55 -29.98 25.95
N ALA A 18 -4.22 -30.66 26.89
CA ALA A 18 -4.97 -31.88 26.61
C ALA A 18 -6.17 -31.61 25.67
N ALA A 19 -6.86 -30.49 25.82
CA ALA A 19 -7.95 -30.09 24.92
C ALA A 19 -7.42 -29.77 23.51
N ILE A 20 -6.27 -29.08 23.39
CA ILE A 20 -5.61 -28.81 22.11
C ILE A 20 -5.16 -30.12 21.44
N VAL A 21 -4.58 -31.06 22.20
CA VAL A 21 -4.15 -32.37 21.68
C VAL A 21 -5.36 -33.22 21.25
N VAL A 22 -6.46 -33.22 22.02
CA VAL A 22 -7.70 -33.93 21.66
C VAL A 22 -8.32 -33.32 20.40
N VAL A 23 -8.28 -31.99 20.25
CA VAL A 23 -8.71 -31.29 19.03
C VAL A 23 -7.80 -31.65 17.85
N GLN A 24 -6.48 -31.64 18.03
CA GLN A 24 -5.53 -32.04 16.99
C GLN A 24 -5.74 -33.48 16.54
N LEU A 25 -5.96 -34.42 17.46
CA LEU A 25 -6.21 -35.83 17.16
C LEU A 25 -7.59 -36.10 16.55
N GLY A 26 -8.62 -35.30 16.90
CA GLY A 26 -9.96 -35.45 16.33
C GLY A 26 -10.14 -34.79 14.96
N VAL A 27 -9.47 -33.66 14.72
CA VAL A 27 -9.62 -32.87 13.49
C VAL A 27 -8.63 -33.30 12.41
N SER A 28 -7.44 -33.80 12.75
CA SER A 28 -6.44 -34.24 11.75
C SER A 28 -6.95 -35.29 10.74
N PRO A 29 -7.62 -36.39 11.13
CA PRO A 29 -8.07 -37.40 10.15
C PRO A 29 -9.28 -36.95 9.30
N GLU A 30 -10.13 -36.05 9.81
CA GLU A 30 -11.19 -35.38 9.01
C GLU A 30 -10.58 -34.35 8.05
N TYR A 31 -9.58 -33.58 8.50
CA TYR A 31 -8.83 -32.61 7.72
C TYR A 31 -8.06 -33.28 6.57
N ASP A 32 -7.39 -34.40 6.81
CA ASP A 32 -6.73 -35.18 5.76
C ASP A 32 -7.75 -35.72 4.76
N ARG A 33 -8.90 -36.25 5.22
CA ARG A 33 -9.99 -36.68 4.32
C ARG A 33 -10.60 -35.54 3.51
N ILE A 34 -10.76 -34.34 4.09
CA ILE A 34 -11.32 -33.17 3.42
C ILE A 34 -10.31 -32.57 2.45
N ALA A 35 -9.02 -32.51 2.80
CA ALA A 35 -7.95 -32.05 1.92
C ALA A 35 -7.77 -33.00 0.72
N GLU A 36 -7.89 -34.32 0.94
CA GLU A 36 -7.86 -35.33 -0.12
C GLU A 36 -9.14 -35.32 -0.98
N ALA A 37 -10.30 -35.00 -0.39
CA ALA A 37 -11.57 -34.83 -1.10
C ALA A 37 -11.65 -33.51 -1.90
N GLN A 38 -11.05 -32.42 -1.41
CA GLN A 38 -10.99 -31.12 -2.08
C GLN A 38 -9.98 -31.12 -3.23
N LYS A 39 -8.87 -31.88 -3.13
CA LYS A 39 -7.96 -32.12 -4.26
C LYS A 39 -8.67 -32.77 -5.46
N ASN A 40 -9.78 -33.50 -5.22
CA ASN A 40 -10.48 -34.29 -6.22
C ASN A 40 -11.85 -33.72 -6.66
N LYS A 41 -12.30 -32.58 -6.13
CA LYS A 41 -13.56 -31.94 -6.55
C LYS A 41 -13.42 -30.42 -6.68
N ALA A 42 -13.17 -29.98 -7.91
CA ALA A 42 -13.50 -28.62 -8.33
C ALA A 42 -15.03 -28.46 -8.30
N GLY A 43 -15.54 -27.68 -7.34
CA GLY A 43 -16.94 -27.29 -7.23
C GLY A 43 -17.61 -27.75 -5.95
N GLY A 44 -17.62 -26.88 -4.93
CA GLY A 44 -18.37 -27.07 -3.69
C GLY A 44 -18.93 -25.75 -3.18
N LYS A 45 -20.25 -25.68 -3.01
CA LYS A 45 -21.01 -24.50 -2.59
C LYS A 45 -20.56 -24.00 -1.21
N SER A 46 -20.37 -22.68 -1.07
CA SER A 46 -19.98 -21.97 0.16
C SER A 46 -21.01 -21.98 1.31
N GLY A 47 -21.84 -23.02 1.40
CA GLY A 47 -22.93 -23.13 2.38
C GLY A 47 -22.67 -24.01 3.60
N ASP A 48 -21.65 -24.88 3.59
CA ASP A 48 -21.50 -25.96 4.59
C ASP A 48 -20.31 -25.82 5.56
N ILE A 49 -19.47 -24.77 5.46
CA ILE A 49 -18.37 -24.52 6.44
C ILE A 49 -18.91 -23.83 7.72
N MET A 50 -20.11 -24.23 8.15
CA MET A 50 -20.67 -23.84 9.45
C MET A 50 -21.05 -25.04 10.31
N VAL A 51 -20.60 -26.23 9.94
CA VAL A 51 -20.90 -27.48 10.65
C VAL A 51 -19.62 -28.23 10.97
N GLN A 52 -19.01 -27.84 12.10
CA GLN A 52 -18.38 -28.69 13.12
C GLN A 52 -17.46 -27.83 13.99
N LEU A 53 -18.05 -27.11 14.94
CA LEU A 53 -17.33 -26.69 16.14
C LEU A 53 -17.97 -27.41 17.32
N PRO A 54 -17.19 -28.16 18.12
CA PRO A 54 -17.71 -28.81 19.32
C PRO A 54 -18.33 -27.76 20.24
N GLY A 55 -19.53 -28.01 20.76
CA GLY A 55 -20.26 -27.09 21.65
C GLY A 55 -19.49 -26.61 22.90
N GLN A 56 -18.33 -27.18 23.17
CA GLN A 56 -17.38 -26.76 24.21
C GLN A 56 -16.81 -25.35 23.99
N PHE A 57 -16.60 -24.90 22.74
CA PHE A 57 -16.08 -23.56 22.47
C PHE A 57 -17.11 -22.46 22.81
N MET A 58 -18.41 -22.70 22.52
CA MET A 58 -19.46 -21.78 22.95
C MET A 58 -19.61 -21.74 24.48
N VAL A 59 -19.49 -22.89 25.16
CA VAL A 59 -19.61 -22.95 26.64
C VAL A 59 -18.44 -22.25 27.35
N ALA A 60 -17.22 -22.32 26.79
CA ALA A 60 -16.05 -21.65 27.37
C ALA A 60 -16.12 -20.12 27.26
N SER A 61 -16.72 -19.57 26.20
CA SER A 61 -16.94 -18.12 26.03
C SER A 61 -17.77 -17.52 27.17
N PHE A 62 -18.72 -18.27 27.75
CA PHE A 62 -19.56 -17.78 28.86
C PHE A 62 -18.87 -17.80 30.26
N THR A 63 -17.57 -18.09 30.35
CA THR A 63 -16.87 -18.29 31.64
C THR A 63 -15.66 -17.37 31.87
N GLY A 64 -15.47 -16.32 31.04
CA GLY A 64 -14.41 -15.32 31.25
C GLY A 64 -13.02 -15.71 30.73
N PHE A 65 -12.94 -16.71 29.84
CA PHE A 65 -11.70 -17.17 29.19
C PHE A 65 -11.60 -16.80 27.71
N GLU A 66 -12.38 -15.80 27.27
CA GLU A 66 -12.55 -15.43 25.87
C GLU A 66 -11.21 -15.10 25.19
N GLN A 67 -10.32 -14.37 25.87
CA GLN A 67 -8.98 -14.03 25.37
C GLN A 67 -8.05 -15.25 25.17
N VAL A 68 -8.18 -16.29 25.99
CA VAL A 68 -7.38 -17.51 25.84
C VAL A 68 -7.84 -18.31 24.63
N VAL A 69 -9.17 -18.39 24.43
CA VAL A 69 -9.76 -19.03 23.24
C VAL A 69 -9.41 -18.24 21.99
N ALA A 70 -9.49 -16.91 22.04
CA ALA A 70 -9.08 -16.01 20.97
C ALA A 70 -7.61 -16.23 20.58
N GLY A 71 -6.70 -16.33 21.55
CA GLY A 71 -5.28 -16.61 21.29
C GLY A 71 -5.04 -17.97 20.61
N ALA A 72 -5.72 -19.04 21.05
CA ALA A 72 -5.61 -20.35 20.43
C ALA A 72 -6.15 -20.38 18.99
N LEU A 73 -7.29 -19.71 18.76
CA LEU A 73 -7.86 -19.54 17.43
C LEU A 73 -6.92 -18.74 16.52
N TRP A 74 -6.29 -17.70 17.04
CA TRP A 74 -5.34 -16.89 16.26
C TRP A 74 -4.09 -17.68 15.84
N ILE A 75 -3.54 -18.52 16.72
CA ILE A 75 -2.46 -19.45 16.36
C ILE A 75 -2.91 -20.41 15.24
N ARG A 76 -4.17 -20.86 15.25
CA ARG A 76 -4.69 -21.70 14.18
C ARG A 76 -4.80 -20.95 12.85
N ALA A 77 -5.13 -19.67 12.87
CA ALA A 77 -5.19 -18.82 11.69
C ALA A 77 -3.82 -18.72 10.99
N ASP A 78 -2.74 -18.66 11.76
CA ASP A 78 -1.36 -18.65 11.26
C ASP A 78 -1.01 -19.93 10.50
N ASP A 79 -1.45 -21.09 11.01
CA ASP A 79 -1.26 -22.36 10.28
C ASP A 79 -2.04 -22.39 8.96
N PHE A 80 -3.26 -21.85 8.92
CA PHE A 80 -4.02 -21.71 7.67
C PHE A 80 -3.33 -20.77 6.68
N PHE A 81 -2.72 -19.69 7.17
CA PHE A 81 -1.93 -18.77 6.36
C PHE A 81 -0.72 -19.48 5.72
N HIS A 82 0.05 -20.24 6.51
CA HIS A 82 1.21 -20.99 6.02
C HIS A 82 0.86 -22.08 4.98
N HIS A 83 -0.37 -22.60 5.03
CA HIS A 83 -0.88 -23.57 4.05
C HIS A 83 -1.69 -22.93 2.89
N GLY A 84 -1.76 -21.59 2.82
CA GLY A 84 -2.46 -20.87 1.74
C GLY A 84 -3.98 -20.95 1.79
N GLN A 85 -4.57 -21.34 2.93
CA GLN A 85 -6.02 -21.54 3.10
C GLN A 85 -6.71 -20.27 3.58
N TYR A 86 -6.65 -19.21 2.78
CA TYR A 86 -7.12 -17.87 3.17
C TYR A 86 -8.64 -17.80 3.47
N GLU A 87 -9.45 -18.63 2.79
CA GLU A 87 -10.90 -18.70 3.05
C GLU A 87 -11.22 -19.14 4.49
N ALA A 88 -10.38 -19.99 5.09
CA ALA A 88 -10.56 -20.46 6.46
C ALA A 88 -10.17 -19.41 7.51
N ILE A 89 -9.36 -18.41 7.14
CA ILE A 89 -8.88 -17.37 8.05
C ILE A 89 -10.00 -16.41 8.43
N ILE A 90 -10.89 -16.05 7.50
CA ILE A 90 -11.89 -14.99 7.73
C ILE A 90 -12.93 -15.35 8.81
N PRO A 91 -13.49 -16.59 8.85
CA PRO A 91 -14.32 -17.01 9.97
C PRO A 91 -13.59 -16.95 11.31
N ILE A 92 -12.29 -17.28 11.34
CA ILE A 92 -11.48 -17.20 12.56
C ILE A 92 -11.28 -15.76 13.01
N VAL A 93 -10.91 -14.87 12.07
CA VAL A 93 -10.85 -13.42 12.30
C VAL A 93 -12.15 -12.94 12.95
N ARG A 94 -13.32 -13.35 12.40
CA ARG A 94 -14.61 -12.92 12.96
C ARG A 94 -14.86 -13.45 14.38
N MET A 95 -14.51 -14.71 14.66
CA MET A 95 -14.68 -15.26 16.00
C MET A 95 -13.76 -14.56 17.01
N VAL A 96 -12.51 -14.33 16.63
CA VAL A 96 -11.52 -13.65 17.48
C VAL A 96 -11.94 -12.21 17.76
N THR A 97 -12.48 -11.47 16.78
CA THR A 97 -12.96 -10.09 17.05
C THR A 97 -14.18 -10.03 17.97
N TRP A 98 -15.00 -11.08 18.03
CA TRP A 98 -16.08 -11.19 19.02
C TRP A 98 -15.57 -11.56 20.42
N LEU A 99 -14.59 -12.46 20.51
CA LEU A 99 -14.05 -12.95 21.78
C LEU A 99 -13.05 -11.98 22.42
N ASP A 100 -12.26 -11.29 21.60
CA ASP A 100 -11.27 -10.31 22.05
C ASP A 100 -11.32 -9.07 21.14
N PRO A 101 -12.33 -8.19 21.33
CA PRO A 101 -12.50 -7.00 20.49
C PRO A 101 -11.36 -5.98 20.63
N HIS A 102 -10.48 -6.14 21.63
CA HIS A 102 -9.33 -5.28 21.87
C HIS A 102 -8.02 -5.83 21.28
N ASN A 103 -8.05 -7.01 20.68
CA ASN A 103 -6.93 -7.51 19.89
C ASN A 103 -6.88 -6.74 18.56
N ILE A 104 -5.88 -5.88 18.40
CA ILE A 104 -5.79 -4.98 17.24
C ILE A 104 -5.21 -5.70 16.01
N ASP A 105 -4.35 -6.69 16.26
CA ASP A 105 -3.65 -7.44 15.22
C ASP A 105 -4.61 -8.26 14.37
N VAL A 106 -5.70 -8.78 14.96
CA VAL A 106 -6.71 -9.52 14.21
C VAL A 106 -7.47 -8.63 13.23
N TYR A 107 -7.75 -7.36 13.56
CA TYR A 107 -8.40 -6.44 12.62
C TYR A 107 -7.44 -6.07 11.50
N ILE A 108 -6.21 -5.69 11.84
CA ILE A 108 -5.18 -5.28 10.87
C ILE A 108 -4.88 -6.42 9.89
N THR A 109 -4.55 -7.60 10.43
CA THR A 109 -4.17 -8.78 9.63
C THR A 109 -5.36 -9.34 8.85
N GLY A 110 -6.54 -9.42 9.48
CA GLY A 110 -7.76 -9.87 8.82
C GLY A 110 -8.18 -8.98 7.66
N ALA A 111 -8.09 -7.66 7.83
CA ALA A 111 -8.38 -6.71 6.76
C ALA A 111 -7.33 -6.78 5.65
N TRP A 112 -6.04 -6.96 5.99
CA TRP A 112 -4.99 -7.17 5.01
C TRP A 112 -5.21 -8.43 4.16
N HIS A 113 -5.64 -9.54 4.75
CA HIS A 113 -5.97 -10.75 3.99
C HIS A 113 -7.10 -10.51 2.98
N LEU A 114 -8.16 -9.82 3.40
CA LEU A 114 -9.28 -9.46 2.52
C LEU A 114 -8.82 -8.59 1.35
N ASP A 115 -7.87 -7.68 1.57
CA ASP A 115 -7.32 -6.89 0.49
C ASP A 115 -6.44 -7.72 -0.46
N TYR A 116 -5.53 -8.55 0.05
CA TYR A 116 -4.38 -9.02 -0.75
C TYR A 116 -4.40 -10.50 -1.14
N ASN A 117 -5.02 -11.40 -0.37
CA ASN A 117 -4.71 -12.83 -0.47
C ASN A 117 -5.79 -13.67 -1.17
N PHE A 118 -6.99 -13.13 -1.39
CA PHE A 118 -7.97 -13.75 -2.27
C PHE A 118 -7.59 -13.45 -3.73
N VAL A 119 -6.69 -14.24 -4.30
CA VAL A 119 -6.09 -13.96 -5.61
C VAL A 119 -6.58 -14.91 -6.69
N ASP A 120 -6.58 -14.42 -7.94
CA ASP A 120 -6.73 -15.29 -9.11
C ASP A 120 -5.47 -16.14 -9.36
N GLU A 121 -5.66 -17.24 -10.07
CA GLU A 121 -4.62 -18.21 -10.34
C GLU A 121 -3.65 -17.75 -11.43
N ALA A 122 -4.18 -17.13 -12.47
CA ALA A 122 -3.41 -16.85 -13.66
C ALA A 122 -2.56 -15.56 -13.56
N ASN A 123 -2.95 -14.59 -12.73
CA ASN A 123 -2.30 -13.29 -12.64
C ASN A 123 -1.84 -12.94 -11.20
N SER A 124 -2.24 -13.72 -10.19
CA SER A 124 -2.08 -13.38 -8.77
C SER A 124 -2.71 -12.03 -8.39
N LEU A 125 -3.80 -11.66 -9.06
CA LEU A 125 -4.54 -10.43 -8.77
C LEU A 125 -5.55 -10.68 -7.67
N SER A 126 -5.51 -9.85 -6.62
CA SER A 126 -6.52 -9.89 -5.54
C SER A 126 -7.94 -9.55 -6.00
N ASP A 127 -8.93 -10.17 -5.39
CA ASP A 127 -10.36 -9.93 -5.63
C ASP A 127 -10.75 -8.64 -4.95
N LYS A 128 -10.98 -7.63 -5.80
CA LYS A 128 -11.21 -6.26 -5.38
C LYS A 128 -12.56 -6.07 -4.70
N ARG A 129 -13.45 -7.07 -4.76
CA ARG A 129 -14.76 -7.05 -4.11
C ARG A 129 -14.69 -7.21 -2.60
N TYR A 130 -13.57 -7.68 -2.05
CA TYR A 130 -13.34 -7.80 -0.60
C TYR A 130 -12.86 -6.50 0.07
N ILE A 131 -12.37 -5.51 -0.69
CA ILE A 131 -11.87 -4.23 -0.14
C ILE A 131 -12.89 -3.50 0.76
N PRO A 132 -14.19 -3.43 0.40
CA PRO A 132 -15.20 -2.85 1.28
C PRO A 132 -15.32 -3.56 2.64
N ALA A 133 -15.17 -4.89 2.65
CA ALA A 133 -15.19 -5.68 3.87
C ALA A 133 -13.94 -5.41 4.72
N ALA A 134 -12.76 -5.32 4.11
CA ALA A 134 -11.52 -4.95 4.80
C ALA A 134 -11.65 -3.58 5.50
N ILE A 135 -12.14 -2.56 4.79
CA ILE A 135 -12.36 -1.21 5.35
C ILE A 135 -13.39 -1.23 6.48
N ALA A 136 -14.49 -1.99 6.34
CA ALA A 136 -15.49 -2.10 7.39
C ALA A 136 -14.96 -2.82 8.65
N LEU A 137 -14.12 -3.84 8.48
CA LEU A 137 -13.45 -4.51 9.60
C LEU A 137 -12.51 -3.54 10.34
N MET A 138 -11.75 -2.72 9.62
CA MET A 138 -10.90 -1.69 10.22
C MET A 138 -11.72 -0.64 10.98
N HIS A 139 -12.85 -0.21 10.43
CA HIS A 139 -13.77 0.70 11.14
C HIS A 139 -14.34 0.08 12.42
N GLU A 140 -14.67 -1.21 12.40
CA GLU A 140 -15.09 -1.94 13.60
C GLU A 140 -13.96 -1.97 14.65
N GLY A 141 -12.73 -2.27 14.21
CA GLY A 141 -11.55 -2.23 15.07
C GLY A 141 -11.35 -0.87 15.73
N ILE A 142 -11.45 0.23 14.95
CA ILE A 142 -11.32 1.61 15.46
C ILE A 142 -12.41 1.92 16.49
N LYS A 143 -13.65 1.48 16.24
CA LYS A 143 -14.75 1.68 17.18
C LYS A 143 -14.48 1.00 18.52
N ASN A 144 -13.88 -0.20 18.49
CA ASN A 144 -13.54 -0.95 19.69
C ASN A 144 -12.25 -0.45 20.37
N ASN A 145 -11.37 0.20 19.61
CA ASN A 145 -10.05 0.67 20.06
C ASN A 145 -9.78 2.12 19.59
N PRO A 146 -10.48 3.13 20.13
CA PRO A 146 -10.48 4.48 19.56
C PRO A 146 -9.21 5.29 19.85
N ASP A 147 -8.43 4.92 20.86
CA ASP A 147 -7.34 5.73 21.42
C ASP A 147 -5.93 5.26 21.03
N ILE A 148 -5.83 4.33 20.07
CA ILE A 148 -4.57 3.77 19.57
C ILE A 148 -4.31 4.20 18.13
N TRP A 149 -3.06 4.52 17.79
CA TRP A 149 -2.72 5.05 16.48
C TRP A 149 -2.75 3.98 15.36
N ASP A 150 -2.44 2.72 15.69
CA ASP A 150 -2.13 1.64 14.75
C ASP A 150 -3.26 1.41 13.73
N LEU A 151 -4.51 1.29 14.20
CA LEU A 151 -5.66 1.04 13.34
C LEU A 151 -5.95 2.19 12.38
N TYR A 152 -5.82 3.45 12.82
CA TYR A 152 -5.99 4.61 11.95
C TYR A 152 -4.87 4.70 10.91
N PHE A 153 -3.64 4.37 11.30
CA PHE A 153 -2.51 4.34 10.39
C PHE A 153 -2.69 3.27 9.33
N GLU A 154 -3.02 2.04 9.71
CA GLU A 154 -3.21 0.93 8.77
C GLU A 154 -4.41 1.18 7.84
N LEU A 155 -5.51 1.72 8.36
CA LEU A 155 -6.63 2.16 7.52
C LEU A 155 -6.18 3.17 6.47
N GLY A 156 -5.42 4.19 6.86
CA GLY A 156 -4.94 5.21 5.92
C GLY A 156 -3.89 4.69 4.94
N TRP A 157 -2.86 4.01 5.43
CA TRP A 157 -1.72 3.57 4.64
C TRP A 157 -2.06 2.37 3.77
N THR A 158 -2.44 1.25 4.38
CA THR A 158 -2.62 -0.03 3.69
C THR A 158 -3.86 0.00 2.80
N HIS A 159 -5.01 0.40 3.35
CA HIS A 159 -6.28 0.31 2.63
C HIS A 159 -6.52 1.51 1.69
N TYR A 160 -6.33 2.75 2.16
CA TYR A 160 -6.59 3.91 1.30
C TYR A 160 -5.41 4.25 0.38
N SER A 161 -4.18 4.42 0.88
CA SER A 161 -3.06 4.84 0.04
C SER A 161 -2.54 3.71 -0.86
N ARG A 162 -2.28 2.52 -0.32
CA ARG A 162 -1.66 1.42 -1.09
C ARG A 162 -2.69 0.65 -1.92
N LYS A 163 -3.86 0.32 -1.34
CA LYS A 163 -4.84 -0.52 -2.03
C LYS A 163 -5.76 0.24 -2.97
N LEU A 164 -6.31 1.36 -2.51
CA LEU A 164 -7.25 2.18 -3.29
C LEU A 164 -6.60 3.35 -4.03
N ASN A 165 -5.36 3.70 -3.69
CA ASN A 165 -4.70 4.91 -4.18
C ASN A 165 -5.50 6.20 -3.90
N ASP A 166 -6.23 6.22 -2.78
CA ASP A 166 -6.92 7.40 -2.28
C ASP A 166 -6.05 8.11 -1.23
N ASN A 167 -5.08 8.90 -1.73
CA ASN A 167 -4.13 9.60 -0.86
C ASN A 167 -4.79 10.68 0.01
N PHE A 168 -5.95 11.24 -0.38
CA PHE A 168 -6.64 12.24 0.43
C PHE A 168 -7.34 11.60 1.63
N THR A 169 -8.05 10.49 1.41
CA THR A 169 -8.65 9.74 2.51
C THR A 169 -7.55 9.12 3.39
N ALA A 170 -6.45 8.66 2.80
CA ALA A 170 -5.29 8.22 3.55
C ALA A 170 -4.72 9.31 4.48
N LEU A 171 -4.54 10.53 3.96
CA LEU A 171 -4.08 11.68 4.74
C LEU A 171 -4.99 11.98 5.93
N LYS A 172 -6.31 11.88 5.75
CA LYS A 172 -7.28 12.05 6.84
C LYS A 172 -7.01 11.06 7.98
N TRP A 173 -6.92 9.76 7.66
CA TRP A 173 -6.75 8.72 8.67
C TRP A 173 -5.36 8.72 9.32
N ILE A 174 -4.30 8.95 8.54
CA ILE A 174 -2.94 9.09 9.08
C ILE A 174 -2.81 10.36 9.95
N SER A 175 -3.53 11.44 9.61
CA SER A 175 -3.60 12.63 10.48
C SER A 175 -4.32 12.35 11.79
N GLU A 176 -5.32 11.46 11.78
CA GLU A 176 -5.99 10.99 13.00
C GLU A 176 -5.04 10.12 13.83
N ALA A 177 -4.32 9.18 13.20
CA ALA A 177 -3.28 8.38 13.87
C ALA A 177 -2.25 9.25 14.60
N CYS A 178 -1.90 10.41 14.03
CA CYS A 178 -0.97 11.37 14.65
C CYS A 178 -1.48 12.03 15.95
N LYS A 179 -2.74 11.84 16.33
CA LYS A 179 -3.33 12.35 17.58
C LYS A 179 -3.24 11.33 18.73
N HIS A 180 -3.01 10.07 18.40
CA HIS A 180 -3.06 8.95 19.34
C HIS A 180 -1.66 8.41 19.63
N ASP A 181 -1.51 7.80 20.81
CA ASP A 181 -0.31 7.09 21.23
C ASP A 181 -0.56 5.57 21.10
N GLY A 182 0.45 4.76 21.37
CA GLY A 182 0.33 3.30 21.32
C GLY A 182 0.09 2.68 22.70
N ILE A 183 -0.07 1.37 22.72
CA ILE A 183 -0.12 0.56 23.93
C ILE A 183 0.89 -0.57 23.77
N ASP A 184 1.71 -0.83 24.79
CA ASP A 184 2.57 -2.01 24.83
C ASP A 184 1.68 -3.26 25.05
N PRO A 185 1.67 -4.23 24.12
CA PRO A 185 0.81 -5.40 24.21
C PRO A 185 1.15 -6.32 25.40
N ASN A 186 2.38 -6.26 25.92
CA ASN A 186 2.81 -7.11 27.04
C ASN A 186 2.46 -6.52 28.41
N THR A 187 2.47 -5.19 28.52
CA THR A 187 2.31 -4.48 29.80
C THR A 187 1.02 -3.69 29.91
N GLY A 188 0.32 -3.45 28.78
CA GLY A 188 -0.85 -2.59 28.70
C GLY A 188 -0.55 -1.11 28.94
N GLN A 189 0.73 -0.74 29.05
CA GLN A 189 1.12 0.64 29.31
C GLN A 189 1.05 1.48 28.04
N LYS A 190 0.64 2.73 28.21
CA LYS A 190 0.66 3.71 27.12
C LYS A 190 2.10 3.96 26.70
N VAL A 191 2.40 3.72 25.43
CA VAL A 191 3.70 4.00 24.82
C VAL A 191 3.57 5.12 23.81
N ARG A 192 4.61 5.92 23.68
CA ARG A 192 4.65 6.97 22.67
C ARG A 192 4.48 6.35 21.28
N ARG A 193 3.63 6.94 20.44
CA ARG A 193 3.54 6.56 19.02
C ARG A 193 4.89 6.62 18.30
N CYS A 194 5.12 5.62 17.45
CA CYS A 194 6.29 5.52 16.57
C CYS A 194 6.47 6.74 15.65
N ASP A 195 7.70 7.23 15.51
CA ASP A 195 8.00 8.43 14.72
C ASP A 195 7.70 8.26 13.21
N PHE A 196 7.64 7.02 12.70
CA PHE A 196 7.31 6.79 11.29
C PHE A 196 5.88 7.23 10.94
N VAL A 197 4.96 7.31 11.91
CA VAL A 197 3.59 7.77 11.66
C VAL A 197 3.57 9.25 11.29
N ASP A 198 4.36 10.06 12.00
CA ASP A 198 4.53 11.48 11.71
C ASP A 198 5.27 11.72 10.38
N ARG A 199 6.22 10.84 10.03
CA ARG A 199 6.87 10.84 8.70
C ARG A 199 5.89 10.50 7.59
N MET A 200 5.04 9.49 7.80
CA MET A 200 4.04 9.10 6.82
C MET A 200 3.03 10.21 6.58
N LYS A 201 2.62 10.96 7.62
CA LYS A 201 1.80 12.16 7.44
C LYS A 201 2.47 13.18 6.52
N ALA A 202 3.77 13.41 6.68
CA ALA A 202 4.52 14.34 5.82
C ALA A 202 4.51 13.86 4.36
N HIS A 203 4.73 12.57 4.12
CA HIS A 203 4.61 11.98 2.78
C HIS A 203 3.20 12.08 2.21
N MET A 204 2.14 11.86 3.00
CA MET A 204 0.77 12.00 2.51
C MET A 204 0.42 13.44 2.16
N LEU A 205 0.90 14.41 2.94
CA LEU A 205 0.75 15.83 2.61
C LEU A 205 1.43 16.17 1.29
N GLU A 206 2.67 15.71 1.09
CA GLU A 206 3.38 15.81 -0.19
C GLU A 206 2.55 15.16 -1.32
N LYS A 207 2.04 13.94 -1.11
CA LYS A 207 1.24 13.23 -2.12
C LYS A 207 -0.04 13.95 -2.51
N CYS A 208 -0.65 14.66 -1.57
CA CYS A 208 -1.83 15.48 -1.83
C CYS A 208 -1.51 16.85 -2.45
N GLY A 209 -0.22 17.22 -2.56
CA GLY A 209 0.24 18.51 -3.06
C GLY A 209 0.21 19.64 -2.03
N TYR A 210 0.14 19.30 -0.73
CA TYR A 210 0.20 20.22 0.41
C TYR A 210 1.65 20.37 0.87
N PHE A 211 2.48 20.98 0.01
CA PHE A 211 3.94 20.98 0.18
C PHE A 211 4.41 21.78 1.39
N ASP A 212 3.82 22.95 1.64
CA ASP A 212 4.19 23.78 2.80
C ASP A 212 3.82 23.09 4.12
N GLU A 213 2.66 22.43 4.17
CA GLU A 213 2.26 21.63 5.31
C GLU A 213 3.14 20.40 5.50
N ALA A 214 3.58 19.76 4.40
CA ALA A 214 4.51 18.64 4.43
C ALA A 214 5.87 19.06 5.00
N ILE A 215 6.43 20.18 4.54
CA ILE A 215 7.66 20.79 5.06
C ILE A 215 7.52 21.09 6.56
N ALA A 216 6.42 21.74 6.95
CA ALA A 216 6.14 22.02 8.35
C ALA A 216 6.00 20.73 9.19
N GLN A 217 5.42 19.67 8.62
CA GLN A 217 5.33 18.36 9.27
C GLN A 217 6.71 17.72 9.43
N TRP A 218 7.59 17.77 8.43
CA TRP A 218 8.96 17.29 8.55
C TRP A 218 9.73 18.01 9.66
N HIS A 219 9.60 19.33 9.77
CA HIS A 219 10.19 20.09 10.87
C HIS A 219 9.66 19.65 12.24
N ARG A 220 8.34 19.45 12.38
CA ARG A 220 7.73 18.93 13.61
C ARG A 220 8.24 17.54 13.95
N THR A 221 8.26 16.62 12.98
CA THR A 221 8.75 15.24 13.18
C THR A 221 10.20 15.26 13.62
N ARG A 222 11.07 16.00 12.93
CA ARG A 222 12.49 16.14 13.29
C ARG A 222 12.68 16.68 14.70
N ALA A 223 11.95 17.72 15.11
CA ALA A 223 12.02 18.27 16.46
C ALA A 223 11.59 17.25 17.52
N ARG A 224 10.50 16.50 17.24
CA ARG A 224 10.00 15.42 18.09
C ARG A 224 11.00 14.26 18.22
N THR A 225 11.70 13.88 17.15
CA THR A 225 12.76 12.87 17.17
C THR A 225 13.99 13.37 17.94
N ALA A 226 14.43 14.61 17.73
CA ALA A 226 15.56 15.20 18.46
C ALA A 226 15.31 15.23 19.97
N LYS A 227 14.11 15.61 20.38
CA LYS A 227 13.69 15.58 21.79
C LYS A 227 13.74 14.16 22.36
N ALA A 228 13.26 13.16 21.61
CA ALA A 228 13.29 11.76 22.04
C ALA A 228 14.72 11.25 22.30
N ILE A 229 15.66 11.60 21.42
CA ILE A 229 17.08 11.26 21.54
C ILE A 229 17.72 11.94 22.75
N GLN A 230 17.30 13.16 23.07
CA GLN A 230 17.80 13.86 24.26
C GLN A 230 17.28 13.21 25.55
N GLU A 231 15.99 12.87 25.58
CA GLU A 231 15.35 12.21 26.73
C GLU A 231 15.95 10.82 26.99
N SER A 232 16.25 10.05 25.95
CA SER A 232 16.85 8.72 26.09
C SER A 232 18.24 8.73 26.73
N LYS A 233 19.06 9.73 26.39
CA LYS A 233 20.37 9.94 27.01
C LYS A 233 20.28 10.21 28.52
N SER A 234 19.15 10.75 28.99
CA SER A 234 18.92 11.04 30.40
C SER A 234 18.35 9.88 31.21
N LYS A 235 17.91 8.79 30.56
CA LYS A 235 17.36 7.58 31.19
C LYS A 235 17.88 6.30 30.52
N PRO A 236 19.09 5.83 30.88
CA PRO A 236 19.66 4.62 30.32
C PRO A 236 18.74 3.41 30.61
N GLY A 237 18.29 2.70 29.57
CA GLY A 237 17.47 1.48 29.67
C GLY A 237 16.00 1.61 29.28
N GLY A 238 15.53 2.78 28.83
CA GLY A 238 14.20 2.89 28.20
C GLY A 238 14.22 2.49 26.72
N ASP A 239 13.19 1.78 26.25
CA ASP A 239 12.99 1.46 24.83
C ASP A 239 12.92 2.76 24.01
N VAL A 240 14.00 3.08 23.31
CA VAL A 240 14.07 4.29 22.50
C VAL A 240 14.32 3.91 21.05
N TYR A 241 13.24 3.91 20.28
CA TYR A 241 13.22 3.73 18.82
C TYR A 241 13.70 4.97 18.02
N ALA A 242 14.38 5.93 18.68
CA ALA A 242 14.83 7.18 18.08
C ALA A 242 16.34 7.35 18.27
N ASP A 243 17.06 7.35 17.16
CA ASP A 243 18.51 7.47 17.08
C ASP A 243 18.93 8.52 16.03
N GLN A 244 20.23 8.69 15.81
CA GLN A 244 20.74 9.62 14.80
C GLN A 244 20.25 9.25 13.39
N ASN A 245 20.07 7.96 13.08
CA ASN A 245 19.55 7.52 11.78
C ASN A 245 18.13 8.03 11.54
N ALA A 246 17.28 8.06 12.58
CA ALA A 246 15.93 8.62 12.48
C ALA A 246 15.93 10.13 12.18
N LEU A 247 16.88 10.89 12.73
CA LEU A 247 17.07 12.31 12.40
C LEU A 247 17.57 12.51 10.98
N ASP A 248 18.57 11.72 10.57
CA ASP A 248 19.15 11.79 9.24
C ASP A 248 18.10 11.44 8.17
N LEU A 249 17.19 10.50 8.46
CA LEU A 249 16.05 10.19 7.60
C LEU A 249 15.10 11.38 7.46
N CYS A 250 14.83 12.11 8.55
CA CYS A 250 13.99 13.32 8.47
C CYS A 250 14.67 14.41 7.65
N ASP A 251 15.97 14.68 7.90
CA ASP A 251 16.74 15.68 7.15
C ASP A 251 16.84 15.29 5.66
N ARG A 252 17.00 14.01 5.33
CA ARG A 252 17.05 13.52 3.94
C ARG A 252 15.74 13.77 3.20
N ASN A 253 14.60 13.39 3.79
CA ASN A 253 13.30 13.56 3.14
C ASN A 253 12.91 15.03 3.04
N LEU A 254 13.16 15.83 4.08
CA LEU A 254 12.95 17.28 4.03
C LEU A 254 13.81 17.93 2.94
N ALA A 255 15.10 17.60 2.87
CA ALA A 255 15.99 18.10 1.83
C ALA A 255 15.48 17.74 0.44
N LEU A 256 15.11 16.49 0.19
CA LEU A 256 14.60 16.06 -1.12
C LEU A 256 13.30 16.76 -1.50
N LEU A 257 12.37 16.96 -0.56
CA LEU A 257 11.13 17.69 -0.81
C LEU A 257 11.43 19.14 -1.23
N GLU A 258 12.24 19.85 -0.45
CA GLU A 258 12.64 21.24 -0.73
C GLU A 258 13.42 21.39 -2.05
N LEU A 259 14.40 20.50 -2.27
CA LEU A 259 15.15 20.45 -3.53
C LEU A 259 14.24 20.19 -4.73
N ARG A 260 13.28 19.27 -4.60
CA ARG A 260 12.30 18.98 -5.64
C ARG A 260 11.39 20.15 -5.94
N MET A 261 10.93 20.86 -4.91
CA MET A 261 10.20 22.11 -5.11
C MET A 261 11.06 23.12 -5.87
N GLY A 262 12.33 23.25 -5.49
CA GLY A 262 13.29 24.14 -6.13
C GLY A 262 13.51 23.82 -7.60
N TRP A 263 13.86 22.57 -7.94
CA TRP A 263 14.19 22.24 -9.33
C TRP A 263 12.98 22.04 -10.23
N ARG A 264 11.85 21.51 -9.72
CA ARG A 264 10.65 21.29 -10.54
C ARG A 264 9.97 22.60 -10.92
N TYR A 265 9.95 23.56 -10.00
CA TYR A 265 9.19 24.81 -10.16
C TYR A 265 10.06 26.07 -10.28
N ALA A 266 11.39 25.91 -10.37
CA ALA A 266 12.37 27.01 -10.35
C ALA A 266 12.27 27.92 -9.12
N ASP A 267 11.86 27.36 -7.98
CA ASP A 267 11.80 28.07 -6.70
C ASP A 267 13.20 28.12 -6.05
N MET A 268 13.91 29.21 -6.31
CA MET A 268 15.28 29.36 -5.80
C MET A 268 15.35 29.46 -4.28
N ALA A 269 14.30 29.92 -3.59
CA ALA A 269 14.31 29.97 -2.12
C ALA A 269 14.26 28.53 -1.56
N ARG A 270 13.32 27.72 -2.06
CA ARG A 270 13.19 26.30 -1.69
C ARG A 270 14.43 25.49 -2.09
N TYR A 271 15.03 25.78 -3.23
CA TYR A 271 16.30 25.15 -3.64
C TYR A 271 17.41 25.44 -2.62
N GLU A 272 17.56 26.70 -2.20
CA GLU A 272 18.59 27.07 -1.21
C GLU A 272 18.35 26.40 0.15
N ASP A 273 17.09 26.38 0.61
CA ASP A 273 16.72 25.77 1.88
C ASP A 273 16.90 24.25 1.87
N GLY A 274 16.55 23.59 0.76
CA GLY A 274 16.83 22.18 0.55
C GLY A 274 18.33 21.86 0.59
N LEU A 275 19.17 22.68 -0.01
CA LEU A 275 20.63 22.52 0.06
C LEU A 275 21.17 22.72 1.48
N LYS A 276 20.68 23.72 2.24
CA LYS A 276 21.07 23.93 3.65
C LYS A 276 20.74 22.71 4.51
N VAL A 277 19.61 22.05 4.27
CA VAL A 277 19.24 20.82 4.97
C VAL A 277 20.11 19.66 4.50
N ALA A 278 20.29 19.49 3.18
CA ALA A 278 21.12 18.42 2.61
C ALA A 278 22.57 18.43 3.12
N GLU A 279 23.15 19.62 3.32
CA GLU A 279 24.52 19.82 3.82
C GLU A 279 24.71 19.45 5.30
N ARG A 280 23.62 19.27 6.06
CA ARG A 280 23.70 18.74 7.43
C ARG A 280 24.15 17.28 7.43
N LEU A 281 23.75 16.53 6.41
CA LEU A 281 24.10 15.12 6.25
C LEU A 281 25.54 15.01 5.76
N LYS A 282 26.38 14.32 6.54
CA LYS A 282 27.81 14.12 6.22
C LYS A 282 28.11 12.78 5.55
N GLY A 283 27.08 11.96 5.36
CA GLY A 283 27.17 10.69 4.64
C GLY A 283 25.79 10.24 4.16
N PRO A 284 25.74 9.24 3.26
CA PRO A 284 26.89 8.58 2.63
C PRO A 284 27.61 9.47 1.58
N PRO A 285 28.82 9.09 1.11
CA PRO A 285 29.65 9.95 0.25
C PRO A 285 28.99 10.41 -1.06
N ASP A 286 28.15 9.55 -1.64
CA ASP A 286 27.32 9.82 -2.81
C ASP A 286 26.31 10.96 -2.54
N TRP A 287 25.67 10.99 -1.37
CA TRP A 287 24.80 12.10 -0.97
C TRP A 287 25.57 13.42 -0.88
N VAL A 288 26.77 13.39 -0.29
CA VAL A 288 27.62 14.58 -0.16
C VAL A 288 28.07 15.08 -1.54
N ALA A 289 28.42 14.17 -2.45
CA ALA A 289 28.79 14.51 -3.83
C ALA A 289 27.61 15.10 -4.60
N ALA A 290 26.44 14.47 -4.53
CA ALA A 290 25.20 14.96 -5.15
C ALA A 290 24.82 16.35 -4.62
N THR A 291 24.93 16.57 -3.31
CA THR A 291 24.66 17.87 -2.68
C THR A 291 25.61 18.96 -3.18
N LYS A 292 26.91 18.67 -3.33
CA LYS A 292 27.89 19.61 -3.90
C LYS A 292 27.58 19.94 -5.36
N SER A 293 27.20 18.94 -6.16
CA SER A 293 26.83 19.12 -7.56
C SER A 293 25.57 19.98 -7.68
N ALA A 294 24.55 19.74 -6.87
CA ALA A 294 23.34 20.56 -6.80
C ALA A 294 23.64 21.99 -6.32
N ARG A 295 24.55 22.19 -5.34
CA ARG A 295 25.01 23.52 -4.93
C ARG A 295 25.65 24.28 -6.09
N LYS A 296 26.48 23.62 -6.90
CA LYS A 296 27.08 24.22 -8.09
C LYS A 296 26.03 24.61 -9.14
N ASP A 297 25.03 23.75 -9.36
CA ASP A 297 23.91 24.05 -10.26
C ASP A 297 23.09 25.24 -9.75
N PHE A 298 22.75 25.28 -8.46
CA PHE A 298 22.08 26.41 -7.81
C PHE A 298 22.82 27.74 -8.03
N GLU A 299 24.12 27.80 -7.74
CA GLU A 299 24.91 29.02 -7.94
C GLU A 299 24.97 29.42 -9.42
N SER A 300 25.00 28.45 -10.34
CA SER A 300 24.99 28.73 -11.77
C SER A 300 23.67 29.35 -12.25
N ARG A 301 22.57 29.12 -11.53
CA ARG A 301 21.21 29.61 -11.82
C ARG A 301 20.85 30.86 -11.04
N LYS A 302 21.55 31.16 -9.95
CA LYS A 302 21.30 32.31 -9.09
C LYS A 302 21.32 33.61 -9.90
N GLY A 303 20.28 34.43 -9.72
CA GLY A 303 20.10 35.68 -10.47
C GLY A 303 19.72 35.52 -11.95
N LYS A 304 19.52 34.29 -12.45
CA LYS A 304 19.10 34.02 -13.83
C LYS A 304 17.65 33.57 -13.87
N LYS A 305 16.94 33.96 -14.93
CA LYS A 305 15.62 33.43 -15.25
C LYS A 305 15.78 32.07 -15.93
N TRP A 306 15.13 31.05 -15.39
CA TRP A 306 15.11 29.71 -15.96
C TRP A 306 13.76 29.04 -15.71
N ILE A 307 13.48 27.97 -16.45
CA ILE A 307 12.22 27.23 -16.37
C ILE A 307 12.47 25.93 -15.61
N GLY A 308 11.68 25.71 -14.55
CA GLY A 308 11.74 24.50 -13.72
C GLY A 308 11.52 23.23 -14.54
N ASP A 309 12.04 22.11 -14.05
CA ASP A 309 12.04 20.83 -14.77
C ASP A 309 10.62 20.38 -15.13
N ALA A 310 9.67 20.54 -14.21
CA ALA A 310 8.26 20.17 -14.40
C ALA A 310 7.48 21.16 -15.30
N MET A 311 8.07 22.30 -15.63
CA MET A 311 7.47 23.31 -16.50
C MET A 311 7.91 23.17 -17.95
N ARG A 312 8.77 22.20 -18.26
CA ARG A 312 9.17 21.86 -19.64
C ARG A 312 8.13 20.93 -20.26
N PRO A 313 7.37 21.36 -21.28
CA PRO A 313 6.34 20.53 -21.90
C PRO A 313 6.86 19.16 -22.34
N LEU A 314 6.04 18.13 -22.19
CA LEU A 314 6.31 16.78 -22.63
C LEU A 314 5.08 16.23 -23.37
N ASN A 315 5.23 16.08 -24.68
CA ASN A 315 4.34 15.22 -25.42
C ASN A 315 4.81 13.77 -25.24
N THR A 316 4.03 13.00 -24.47
CA THR A 316 4.35 11.61 -24.18
C THR A 316 4.07 10.68 -25.35
N ALA A 317 3.42 11.14 -26.43
CA ALA A 317 2.99 10.31 -27.55
C ALA A 317 2.33 9.00 -27.05
N PHE A 318 1.42 9.15 -26.07
CA PHE A 318 0.85 7.99 -25.40
C PHE A 318 -0.07 7.25 -26.37
N GLU A 319 0.26 5.99 -26.60
CA GLU A 319 -0.52 5.08 -27.44
C GLU A 319 -0.86 3.85 -26.63
N VAL A 320 -2.13 3.45 -26.70
CA VAL A 320 -2.59 2.23 -26.06
C VAL A 320 -3.67 1.59 -26.92
N SER A 321 -3.59 0.28 -27.04
CA SER A 321 -4.62 -0.57 -27.62
C SER A 321 -4.78 -1.82 -26.76
N TRP A 322 -5.85 -2.54 -27.03
CA TRP A 322 -6.10 -3.84 -26.43
C TRP A 322 -6.62 -4.78 -27.52
N LEU A 323 -6.45 -6.08 -27.32
CA LEU A 323 -7.05 -7.12 -28.14
C LEU A 323 -7.51 -8.30 -27.29
N ARG A 324 -8.49 -9.06 -27.79
CA ARG A 324 -8.89 -10.34 -27.23
C ARG A 324 -8.03 -11.45 -27.82
N ALA A 325 -7.20 -12.09 -27.00
CA ALA A 325 -6.36 -13.21 -27.43
C ALA A 325 -7.10 -14.56 -27.38
N ALA A 326 -8.02 -14.70 -26.44
CA ALA A 326 -8.95 -15.82 -26.28
C ALA A 326 -10.16 -15.35 -25.45
N PRO A 327 -11.26 -16.12 -25.32
CA PRO A 327 -12.34 -15.78 -24.40
C PRO A 327 -11.80 -15.47 -23.00
N GLN A 328 -12.13 -14.29 -22.46
CA GLN A 328 -11.69 -13.77 -21.15
C GLN A 328 -10.17 -13.55 -21.02
N VAL A 329 -9.43 -13.57 -22.13
CA VAL A 329 -7.98 -13.27 -22.15
C VAL A 329 -7.72 -12.03 -22.98
N LEU A 330 -7.28 -10.96 -22.31
CA LEU A 330 -6.99 -9.67 -22.92
C LEU A 330 -5.49 -9.43 -23.00
N ILE A 331 -5.04 -8.79 -24.07
CA ILE A 331 -3.69 -8.25 -24.17
C ILE A 331 -3.80 -6.73 -24.30
N ILE A 332 -3.19 -6.01 -23.36
CA ILE A 332 -3.02 -4.55 -23.43
C ILE A 332 -1.61 -4.28 -23.93
N THR A 333 -1.47 -3.40 -24.93
CA THR A 333 -0.17 -3.00 -25.48
C THR A 333 -0.13 -1.51 -25.74
N GLY A 334 1.05 -0.92 -25.65
CA GLY A 334 1.19 0.50 -25.91
C GLY A 334 2.62 1.03 -25.83
N LYS A 335 2.72 2.35 -26.00
CA LYS A 335 3.97 3.11 -26.00
C LYS A 335 3.79 4.41 -25.24
N ILE A 336 4.86 4.88 -24.61
CA ILE A 336 4.89 6.14 -23.88
C ILE A 336 6.31 6.72 -23.81
N ASN A 337 6.45 7.97 -24.21
CA ASN A 337 7.66 8.77 -24.08
C ASN A 337 7.69 9.55 -22.76
N LEU A 338 7.84 8.85 -21.64
CA LEU A 338 7.94 9.47 -20.31
C LEU A 338 9.37 9.43 -19.74
N ILE A 339 10.17 8.48 -20.21
CA ILE A 339 11.44 8.10 -19.59
C ILE A 339 12.59 8.02 -20.61
N GLN A 340 12.45 8.61 -21.78
CA GLN A 340 13.52 8.65 -22.78
C GLN A 340 14.72 9.45 -22.24
N GLN A 341 15.93 8.96 -22.51
CA GLN A 341 17.16 9.53 -21.96
C GLN A 341 17.29 11.03 -22.26
N SER A 342 16.92 11.46 -23.47
CA SER A 342 16.97 12.87 -23.90
C SER A 342 16.15 13.80 -23.02
N GLU A 343 15.09 13.31 -22.39
CA GLU A 343 14.19 14.10 -21.54
C GLU A 343 14.83 14.54 -20.23
N TYR A 344 15.88 13.85 -19.79
CA TYR A 344 16.63 14.20 -18.58
C TYR A 344 17.75 15.20 -18.86
N LYS A 345 18.13 15.42 -20.13
CA LYS A 345 19.25 16.29 -20.48
C LYS A 345 19.01 17.73 -20.00
N GLY A 346 19.90 18.22 -19.14
CA GLY A 346 19.89 19.60 -18.68
C GLY A 346 18.74 19.94 -17.72
N LEU A 347 18.08 18.94 -17.14
CA LEU A 347 17.23 19.14 -15.96
C LEU A 347 18.10 19.59 -14.78
N ALA A 348 17.56 20.43 -13.91
CA ALA A 348 18.22 20.85 -12.68
C ALA A 348 18.36 19.67 -11.69
N SER A 349 17.35 18.79 -11.62
CA SER A 349 17.38 17.54 -10.86
C SER A 349 18.56 16.61 -11.23
N GLU A 350 19.03 16.65 -12.48
CA GLU A 350 20.20 15.87 -12.92
C GLU A 350 21.51 16.29 -12.24
N SER A 351 21.57 17.50 -11.70
CA SER A 351 22.71 17.92 -10.86
C SER A 351 22.81 17.10 -9.57
N PHE A 352 21.71 16.48 -9.14
CA PHE A 352 21.67 15.64 -7.94
C PHE A 352 21.62 14.14 -8.28
N THR A 353 20.85 13.74 -9.30
CA THR A 353 20.66 12.31 -9.64
C THR A 353 21.80 11.72 -10.47
N HIS A 354 22.51 12.55 -11.26
CA HIS A 354 23.58 12.15 -12.16
C HIS A 354 23.23 11.06 -13.19
N TRP A 355 21.95 10.73 -13.39
CA TRP A 355 21.55 9.56 -14.17
C TRP A 355 21.93 9.70 -15.66
N TYR A 356 21.56 10.81 -16.29
CA TYR A 356 21.86 11.12 -17.69
C TYR A 356 23.36 11.21 -17.94
N ALA A 357 24.08 11.89 -17.05
CA ALA A 357 25.53 12.09 -17.17
C ALA A 357 26.28 10.76 -17.07
N ASN A 358 25.95 9.93 -16.08
CA ASN A 358 26.59 8.63 -15.88
C ASN A 358 26.31 7.67 -17.04
N ASN A 359 25.06 7.63 -17.53
CA ASN A 359 24.70 6.79 -18.67
C ASN A 359 25.42 7.21 -19.97
N ASN A 360 25.72 8.50 -20.14
CA ASN A 360 26.52 8.96 -21.28
C ASN A 360 28.02 8.67 -21.16
N ALA A 361 28.54 8.53 -19.93
CA ALA A 361 29.97 8.33 -19.67
C ALA A 361 30.39 6.84 -19.65
N SER A 362 29.45 5.91 -19.51
CA SER A 362 29.72 4.49 -19.19
C SER A 362 30.34 3.63 -20.30
N GLY A 363 30.47 4.13 -21.54
CA GLY A 363 31.10 3.41 -22.67
C GLY A 363 30.43 2.10 -23.11
N SER A 364 29.36 1.70 -22.44
CA SER A 364 28.52 0.52 -22.71
C SER A 364 27.42 0.87 -23.73
N PRO A 365 26.61 -0.09 -24.23
CA PRO A 365 25.45 0.24 -25.05
C PRO A 365 24.58 1.25 -24.29
N LYS A 366 24.46 2.47 -24.82
CA LYS A 366 23.78 3.59 -24.15
C LYS A 366 22.32 3.20 -23.88
N GLU A 367 21.89 3.21 -22.62
CA GLU A 367 20.47 3.02 -22.32
C GLU A 367 19.69 4.23 -22.84
N LEU A 368 18.88 4.03 -23.88
CA LEU A 368 18.08 5.11 -24.46
C LEU A 368 16.87 5.48 -23.58
N TRP A 369 16.59 4.70 -22.54
CA TRP A 369 15.40 4.80 -21.71
C TRP A 369 15.71 4.48 -20.25
N ARG A 370 15.19 5.29 -19.33
CA ARG A 370 15.17 5.00 -17.90
C ARG A 370 13.98 4.12 -17.55
N ASN A 371 14.15 2.81 -17.43
CA ASN A 371 13.01 1.93 -17.21
C ASN A 371 12.38 2.05 -15.81
N GLY A 372 11.14 1.57 -15.65
CA GLY A 372 10.47 1.50 -14.33
C GLY A 372 9.20 2.33 -14.19
N CYS A 373 8.85 3.14 -15.21
CA CYS A 373 7.51 3.73 -15.29
C CYS A 373 6.44 2.62 -15.29
N ARG A 374 5.24 2.95 -14.81
CA ARG A 374 4.08 2.07 -14.68
C ARG A 374 2.91 2.64 -15.45
N VAL A 375 2.12 1.76 -16.04
CA VAL A 375 0.83 2.07 -16.63
C VAL A 375 -0.22 1.28 -15.87
N PHE A 376 -1.25 1.94 -15.38
CA PHE A 376 -2.29 1.30 -14.58
C PHE A 376 -3.47 0.94 -15.46
N TRP A 377 -4.17 -0.13 -15.12
CA TRP A 377 -5.37 -0.57 -15.83
C TRP A 377 -6.44 -1.05 -14.87
N ARG A 378 -7.69 -0.88 -15.26
CA ARG A 378 -8.87 -1.38 -14.54
C ARG A 378 -9.93 -1.85 -15.51
N LEU A 379 -10.34 -3.10 -15.38
CA LEU A 379 -11.50 -3.67 -16.05
C LEU A 379 -12.62 -3.85 -15.03
N GLN A 380 -13.83 -3.41 -15.36
CA GLN A 380 -14.98 -3.55 -14.47
C GLN A 380 -16.28 -3.59 -15.27
N ASP A 381 -17.37 -4.05 -14.65
CA ASP A 381 -18.71 -3.77 -15.17
C ASP A 381 -18.88 -2.26 -15.40
N TYR A 382 -19.60 -1.90 -16.46
CA TYR A 382 -19.75 -0.51 -16.88
C TYR A 382 -20.37 0.38 -15.78
N ASP A 383 -21.33 -0.15 -15.04
CA ASP A 383 -22.06 0.50 -13.95
C ASP A 383 -21.45 0.23 -12.56
N TYR A 384 -20.31 -0.46 -12.46
CA TYR A 384 -19.74 -0.83 -11.17
C TYR A 384 -19.39 0.41 -10.32
N VAL A 385 -19.98 0.45 -9.13
CA VAL A 385 -19.62 1.35 -8.03
C VAL A 385 -19.21 0.48 -6.85
N MET A 386 -18.03 0.74 -6.30
CA MET A 386 -17.57 0.02 -5.12
C MET A 386 -18.52 0.31 -3.95
N PRO A 387 -19.08 -0.73 -3.29
CA PRO A 387 -19.98 -0.51 -2.17
C PRO A 387 -19.22 0.05 -0.96
N SER A 388 -19.94 0.79 -0.12
CA SER A 388 -19.46 1.20 1.21
C SER A 388 -20.28 0.44 2.25
N LEU A 389 -19.59 -0.32 3.10
CA LEU A 389 -20.22 -1.13 4.13
C LEU A 389 -20.18 -0.40 5.48
N LYS A 390 -21.33 -0.33 6.17
CA LYS A 390 -21.42 0.26 7.52
C LYS A 390 -20.98 -0.69 8.62
N THR A 391 -21.11 -1.99 8.37
CA THR A 391 -20.78 -3.08 9.29
C THR A 391 -20.02 -4.14 8.51
N PHE A 392 -19.09 -4.81 9.18
CA PHE A 392 -18.31 -5.87 8.56
C PHE A 392 -19.22 -7.01 8.07
N ASP A 393 -19.11 -7.32 6.78
CA ASP A 393 -19.64 -8.52 6.13
C ASP A 393 -18.67 -8.87 4.99
N TRP A 394 -18.15 -10.10 4.99
CA TRP A 394 -17.21 -10.56 3.97
C TRP A 394 -17.91 -11.19 2.75
N LYS A 395 -19.24 -11.16 2.68
CA LYS A 395 -19.97 -11.57 1.48
C LYS A 395 -19.70 -10.60 0.34
N ILE A 396 -19.36 -11.17 -0.80
CA ILE A 396 -19.13 -10.44 -2.04
C ILE A 396 -20.27 -10.63 -3.04
N ASP A 397 -20.49 -9.63 -3.89
CA ASP A 397 -21.40 -9.75 -5.03
C ASP A 397 -20.74 -10.56 -6.16
N ARG A 398 -21.06 -11.85 -6.22
CA ARG A 398 -20.54 -12.80 -7.22
C ARG A 398 -21.06 -12.58 -8.64
N SER A 399 -21.94 -11.60 -8.86
CA SER A 399 -22.40 -11.23 -10.21
C SER A 399 -21.48 -10.23 -10.91
N ARG A 400 -20.63 -9.52 -10.15
CA ARG A 400 -19.84 -8.38 -10.62
C ARG A 400 -18.42 -8.79 -10.99
N THR A 401 -17.93 -8.27 -12.12
CA THR A 401 -16.51 -8.36 -12.51
C THR A 401 -15.81 -7.05 -12.19
N VAL A 402 -14.71 -7.12 -11.44
CA VAL A 402 -13.79 -5.99 -11.23
C VAL A 402 -12.37 -6.47 -11.01
N ALA A 403 -11.44 -5.95 -11.81
CA ALA A 403 -10.03 -6.25 -11.76
C ALA A 403 -9.21 -4.98 -12.04
N TRP A 404 -8.06 -4.84 -11.39
CA TRP A 404 -7.08 -3.83 -11.74
C TRP A 404 -5.69 -4.25 -11.31
N GLY A 405 -4.72 -3.64 -11.97
CA GLY A 405 -3.30 -3.80 -11.72
C GLY A 405 -2.50 -2.77 -12.50
N ASP A 406 -1.23 -3.06 -12.68
CA ASP A 406 -0.30 -2.15 -13.35
C ASP A 406 0.73 -2.92 -14.21
N ILE A 407 1.29 -2.20 -15.17
CA ILE A 407 2.14 -2.73 -16.24
C ILE A 407 3.47 -2.01 -16.20
N TYR A 408 4.56 -2.76 -16.22
CA TYR A 408 5.90 -2.21 -16.34
C TYR A 408 6.13 -1.60 -17.73
N VAL A 409 6.74 -0.41 -17.78
CA VAL A 409 7.22 0.21 -19.02
C VAL A 409 8.72 -0.02 -19.16
N GLY A 410 9.09 -0.76 -20.20
CA GLY A 410 10.47 -0.96 -20.63
C GLY A 410 10.68 -0.35 -22.00
N GLU A 411 11.74 0.44 -22.17
CA GLU A 411 12.12 1.04 -23.45
C GLU A 411 10.99 1.86 -24.11
N GLY A 412 10.18 2.53 -23.29
CA GLY A 412 9.04 3.33 -23.74
C GLY A 412 7.87 2.50 -24.28
N LYS A 413 7.85 1.19 -24.04
CA LYS A 413 6.78 0.28 -24.46
C LYS A 413 6.27 -0.52 -23.27
N PHE A 414 5.03 -0.98 -23.37
CA PHE A 414 4.44 -1.85 -22.35
C PHE A 414 3.51 -2.86 -23.01
N THR A 415 3.44 -4.04 -22.39
CA THR A 415 2.51 -5.11 -22.77
C THR A 415 2.12 -5.91 -21.53
N ALA A 416 0.87 -6.30 -21.43
CA ALA A 416 0.39 -7.21 -20.39
C ALA A 416 -0.67 -8.14 -20.95
N LYS A 417 -0.52 -9.44 -20.65
CA LYS A 417 -1.59 -10.43 -20.80
C LYS A 417 -2.36 -10.48 -19.48
N ILE A 418 -3.68 -10.34 -19.55
CA ILE A 418 -4.60 -10.45 -18.42
C ILE A 418 -5.47 -11.66 -18.70
N ASP A 419 -5.25 -12.74 -17.96
CA ASP A 419 -5.93 -14.01 -18.18
C ASP A 419 -6.99 -14.24 -17.09
N MET A 420 -8.26 -14.03 -17.42
CA MET A 420 -9.38 -14.23 -16.50
C MET A 420 -10.18 -15.49 -16.84
N SER A 421 -9.56 -16.43 -17.57
CA SER A 421 -10.24 -17.59 -18.14
C SER A 421 -10.13 -18.87 -17.31
N ASP A 422 -9.34 -18.86 -16.22
CA ASP A 422 -9.17 -20.02 -15.35
C ASP A 422 -10.52 -20.44 -14.76
N ARG A 423 -10.81 -21.75 -14.83
CA ARG A 423 -12.10 -22.29 -14.37
C ARG A 423 -12.28 -22.15 -12.86
N ARG A 424 -11.18 -22.07 -12.10
CA ARG A 424 -11.19 -21.88 -10.65
C ARG A 424 -11.65 -20.47 -10.28
N ASP A 425 -11.43 -19.49 -11.15
CA ASP A 425 -11.70 -18.07 -10.92
C ASP A 425 -13.04 -17.60 -11.52
N ARG A 426 -13.92 -18.52 -11.92
CA ARG A 426 -15.20 -18.18 -12.58
C ARG A 426 -16.11 -17.27 -11.74
N GLU A 427 -16.08 -17.43 -10.42
CA GLU A 427 -16.83 -16.56 -9.51
C GLU A 427 -16.15 -15.20 -9.32
N MET A 428 -14.85 -15.11 -9.57
CA MET A 428 -14.08 -13.87 -9.56
C MET A 428 -14.37 -13.00 -10.78
N TYR A 429 -14.46 -13.65 -11.94
CA TYR A 429 -14.67 -13.00 -13.23
C TYR A 429 -15.90 -13.59 -13.94
N PRO A 430 -17.11 -13.37 -13.41
CA PRO A 430 -18.33 -14.01 -13.91
C PRO A 430 -18.75 -13.46 -15.29
N PHE A 431 -18.36 -12.22 -15.61
CA PHE A 431 -18.68 -11.53 -16.86
C PHE A 431 -20.17 -11.66 -17.24
N THR A 432 -21.06 -11.30 -16.31
CA THR A 432 -22.52 -11.39 -16.53
C THR A 432 -23.14 -10.13 -17.15
N ALA A 433 -22.54 -8.96 -16.94
CA ALA A 433 -23.00 -7.68 -17.49
C ALA A 433 -22.88 -7.62 -19.02
N ASP A 434 -23.72 -6.78 -19.65
CA ASP A 434 -23.72 -6.56 -21.10
C ASP A 434 -22.54 -5.71 -21.57
N LYS A 435 -22.05 -4.83 -20.69
CA LYS A 435 -20.99 -3.86 -20.97
C LYS A 435 -19.98 -3.77 -19.85
N TYR A 436 -18.74 -3.53 -20.23
CA TYR A 436 -17.59 -3.34 -19.36
C TYR A 436 -16.85 -2.06 -19.74
N LYS A 437 -16.07 -1.57 -18.78
CA LYS A 437 -15.17 -0.43 -18.96
C LYS A 437 -13.75 -0.88 -18.67
N LEU A 438 -12.88 -0.77 -19.68
CA LEU A 438 -11.44 -0.91 -19.52
C LEU A 438 -10.81 0.49 -19.52
N THR A 439 -10.29 0.90 -18.37
CA THR A 439 -9.59 2.18 -18.19
C THR A 439 -8.11 1.92 -18.10
N ILE A 440 -7.30 2.63 -18.88
CA ILE A 440 -5.84 2.65 -18.76
C ILE A 440 -5.40 4.07 -18.47
N TRP A 441 -4.51 4.25 -17.49
CA TRP A 441 -3.99 5.57 -17.15
C TRP A 441 -2.54 5.55 -16.71
N VAL A 442 -1.92 6.73 -16.78
CA VAL A 442 -0.57 7.01 -16.27
C VAL A 442 -0.65 8.32 -15.52
N THR A 443 -0.18 8.32 -14.28
CA THR A 443 -0.20 9.51 -13.45
C THR A 443 0.96 9.50 -12.46
N PRO A 444 1.63 10.64 -12.21
CA PRO A 444 2.87 10.70 -11.42
C PRO A 444 2.71 10.35 -9.93
N GLU A 445 1.50 10.41 -9.37
CA GLU A 445 1.22 10.21 -7.94
C GLU A 445 0.99 8.76 -7.51
N ASP A 446 0.63 7.89 -8.45
CA ASP A 446 0.15 6.55 -8.12
C ASP A 446 1.26 5.72 -7.43
N PRO A 447 0.91 4.88 -6.44
CA PRO A 447 1.82 3.95 -5.82
C PRO A 447 2.56 3.11 -6.88
N GLY A 448 3.89 3.16 -6.83
CA GLY A 448 4.74 2.48 -7.81
C GLY A 448 5.27 3.39 -8.91
N MET A 449 4.83 4.65 -9.01
CA MET A 449 5.54 5.65 -9.81
C MET A 449 6.92 5.96 -9.22
N PRO A 450 8.00 5.82 -10.00
CA PRO A 450 9.32 6.25 -9.55
C PRO A 450 9.41 7.78 -9.48
N ASP A 451 10.09 8.29 -8.46
CA ASP A 451 10.27 9.73 -8.24
C ASP A 451 10.90 10.46 -9.43
N PHE A 452 11.73 9.78 -10.23
CA PHE A 452 12.35 10.37 -11.40
C PHE A 452 11.34 10.72 -12.51
N VAL A 453 10.20 10.02 -12.56
CA VAL A 453 9.10 10.39 -13.45
C VAL A 453 8.56 11.74 -13.02
N GLN A 454 8.33 11.92 -11.73
CA GLN A 454 7.87 13.20 -11.18
C GLN A 454 8.92 14.30 -11.28
N ASP A 455 10.21 13.97 -11.23
CA ASP A 455 11.28 14.95 -11.51
C ASP A 455 11.19 15.48 -12.94
N ARG A 456 10.75 14.64 -13.90
CA ARG A 456 10.53 15.06 -15.28
C ARG A 456 9.18 15.76 -15.49
N VAL A 457 8.08 15.21 -14.95
CA VAL A 457 6.73 15.70 -15.29
C VAL A 457 6.03 16.51 -14.22
N GLY A 458 6.66 16.66 -13.05
CA GLY A 458 6.09 17.32 -11.89
C GLY A 458 5.21 16.39 -11.07
N TRP A 459 4.81 16.89 -9.90
CA TRP A 459 4.03 16.11 -8.96
C TRP A 459 2.60 15.92 -9.45
N LYS A 460 2.02 16.94 -10.11
CA LYS A 460 0.65 16.93 -10.64
C LYS A 460 0.58 16.71 -12.14
N GLY A 461 1.68 16.27 -12.76
CA GLY A 461 1.78 16.06 -14.20
C GLY A 461 1.84 17.37 -14.99
N GLU A 462 2.32 18.45 -14.39
CA GLU A 462 2.37 19.81 -14.94
C GLU A 462 2.96 19.85 -16.36
N ALA A 463 4.02 19.08 -16.59
CA ALA A 463 4.71 18.99 -17.88
C ALA A 463 3.90 18.27 -18.97
N LEU A 464 2.91 17.45 -18.60
CA LEU A 464 2.18 16.64 -19.55
C LEU A 464 1.38 17.54 -20.50
N THR A 465 1.62 17.34 -21.79
CA THR A 465 0.95 18.05 -22.89
C THR A 465 0.53 17.09 -24.01
N ASP A 466 0.22 15.84 -23.66
CA ASP A 466 -0.24 14.85 -24.63
C ASP A 466 -1.53 15.35 -25.32
N PRO A 467 -1.56 15.44 -26.66
CA PRO A 467 -2.69 16.07 -27.35
C PRO A 467 -3.95 15.19 -27.35
N LYS A 468 -3.81 13.88 -27.10
CA LYS A 468 -4.88 12.91 -27.36
C LYS A 468 -5.52 12.40 -26.07
N TYR A 469 -4.71 12.13 -25.05
CA TYR A 469 -5.17 11.42 -23.85
C TYR A 469 -4.90 12.18 -22.55
N LEU A 470 -4.54 13.47 -22.61
CA LEU A 470 -4.43 14.28 -21.42
C LEU A 470 -5.80 14.49 -20.76
N ASP A 471 -5.93 14.00 -19.54
CA ASP A 471 -7.11 14.17 -18.67
C ASP A 471 -6.80 15.18 -17.56
N THR A 472 -7.65 16.20 -17.47
CA THR A 472 -7.63 17.27 -16.46
C THR A 472 -8.94 17.33 -15.66
N LYS A 473 -9.88 16.44 -15.95
CA LYS A 473 -11.26 16.43 -15.43
C LYS A 473 -11.45 15.38 -14.34
N THR A 474 -10.83 14.20 -14.48
CA THR A 474 -10.93 13.13 -13.49
C THR A 474 -10.47 13.59 -12.11
N ARG A 475 -9.44 14.43 -12.06
CA ARG A 475 -8.96 15.07 -10.84
C ARG A 475 -8.60 16.54 -11.14
N PRO A 476 -9.50 17.49 -10.81
CA PRO A 476 -9.24 18.91 -11.06
C PRO A 476 -7.92 19.38 -10.42
N GLY A 477 -7.13 20.14 -11.18
CA GLY A 477 -5.81 20.62 -10.74
C GLY A 477 -4.67 19.61 -10.94
N TRP A 478 -4.97 18.42 -11.45
CA TRP A 478 -4.01 17.39 -11.81
C TRP A 478 -4.11 17.05 -13.29
N LYS A 479 -2.99 16.60 -13.85
CA LYS A 479 -2.87 16.12 -15.22
C LYS A 479 -2.43 14.66 -15.18
N MET A 480 -3.17 13.83 -15.90
CA MET A 480 -2.84 12.43 -16.12
C MET A 480 -3.05 12.07 -17.58
N LEU A 481 -2.51 10.94 -18.00
CA LEU A 481 -2.85 10.34 -19.29
C LEU A 481 -3.92 9.29 -19.04
N ARG A 482 -5.02 9.32 -19.78
CA ARG A 482 -6.13 8.39 -19.55
C ARG A 482 -6.84 8.03 -20.84
N LYS A 483 -7.09 6.73 -21.01
CA LYS A 483 -7.88 6.17 -22.10
C LYS A 483 -8.91 5.18 -21.56
N GLU A 484 -10.17 5.40 -21.90
CA GLU A 484 -11.26 4.47 -21.67
C GLU A 484 -11.66 3.74 -22.95
N PHE A 485 -11.94 2.45 -22.81
CA PHE A 485 -12.56 1.58 -23.80
C PHE A 485 -13.87 1.03 -23.22
N ILE A 486 -14.95 1.16 -23.97
CA ILE A 486 -16.24 0.56 -23.63
C ILE A 486 -16.38 -0.74 -24.42
N LEU A 487 -16.48 -1.85 -23.71
CA LEU A 487 -16.47 -3.20 -24.26
C LEU A 487 -17.86 -3.81 -24.12
N LYS A 488 -18.38 -4.41 -25.18
CA LYS A 488 -19.52 -5.33 -25.08
C LYS A 488 -19.03 -6.65 -24.50
N ARG A 489 -19.93 -7.41 -23.88
CA ARG A 489 -19.63 -8.77 -23.42
C ARG A 489 -19.03 -9.66 -24.53
N SER A 490 -19.55 -9.56 -25.76
CA SER A 490 -19.06 -10.27 -26.95
C SER A 490 -17.64 -9.90 -27.38
N ASP A 491 -17.13 -8.76 -26.91
CA ASP A 491 -15.76 -8.33 -27.20
C ASP A 491 -14.76 -9.04 -26.28
N ILE A 492 -15.23 -9.64 -25.18
CA ILE A 492 -14.43 -10.29 -24.15
C ILE A 492 -14.61 -11.81 -24.19
N ILE A 493 -15.86 -12.30 -24.26
CA ILE A 493 -16.20 -13.74 -24.25
C ILE A 493 -16.40 -14.27 -25.66
#